data_AF-A0A5S6Q6I5-F1
#
_entry.id   AF-A0A5S6Q6I5-F1
#
_cell.length_a   1.000
_cell.length_b   1.000
_cell.length_c   1.000
_cell.angle_alpha   90.00
_cell.angle_beta   90.00
_cell.angle_gamma   90.00
#
_symmetry.space_group_name_H-M   'P 1'
#
loop_
_entity.id
_entity.type
_entity.pdbx_description
1 polymer ?
#
loop_
_entity_poly.entity_id
_entity_poly.type
_entity_poly.pdbx_seq_one_letter_code
_entity_poly.pdbx_strand_id
1 'polypeptide(L)'
;MSVAPEVNVNELLNLARTKDLGQSEIVRQKCKDARQHLARAMQAVLKAPERRQNWPPGIFHIYDGVIETSTDAFARFDMIDELRATQKQKNHLSVTLIMFIEVSVLALKIIDSSAILELYEEFYDKLKRLLTEIELRMAKIQAEAEQLENNGEEMEDQNRSPTAEMEEC
;
A
#
# COMPACT_ATOMS: atom_id res chain seq x y z
N MET A 1 6.28 -23.42 -21.57
CA MET A 1 5.16 -22.57 -21.12
C MET A 1 5.36 -22.30 -19.63
N SER A 2 5.74 -21.09 -19.24
CA SER A 2 5.91 -20.72 -17.83
C SER A 2 4.55 -20.30 -17.30
N VAL A 3 3.95 -21.14 -16.45
CA VAL A 3 2.77 -20.80 -15.67
C VAL A 3 3.22 -19.73 -14.69
N ALA A 4 2.72 -18.51 -14.85
CA ALA A 4 2.97 -17.45 -13.88
C ALA A 4 2.54 -17.98 -12.50
N PRO A 5 3.38 -17.87 -11.46
CA PRO A 5 3.00 -18.36 -10.14
C PRO A 5 1.73 -17.63 -9.75
N GLU A 6 0.65 -18.37 -9.52
CA GLU A 6 -0.53 -17.87 -8.83
C GLU A 6 -0.02 -17.43 -7.47
N VAL A 7 0.18 -16.13 -7.30
CA VAL A 7 0.39 -15.58 -5.98
C VAL A 7 -0.92 -15.81 -5.26
N ASN A 8 -0.95 -16.87 -4.46
CA ASN A 8 -2.12 -17.31 -3.75
C ASN A 8 -2.44 -16.24 -2.72
N VAL A 9 -3.36 -15.33 -3.03
CA VAL A 9 -3.69 -14.24 -2.14
C VAL A 9 -4.23 -14.77 -0.80
N ASN A 10 -4.75 -16.01 -0.76
CA ASN A 10 -5.08 -16.68 0.49
C ASN A 10 -3.86 -16.95 1.39
N GLU A 11 -2.67 -17.19 0.84
CA GLU A 11 -1.43 -17.26 1.63
C GLU A 11 -1.11 -15.90 2.26
N LEU A 12 -1.29 -14.80 1.52
CA LEU A 12 -1.08 -13.45 2.04
C LEU A 12 -2.14 -13.07 3.08
N LEU A 13 -3.40 -13.49 2.91
CA LEU A 13 -4.46 -13.32 3.91
C LEU A 13 -4.18 -14.14 5.17
N ASN A 14 -3.67 -15.35 5.04
CA ASN A 14 -3.25 -16.17 6.18
C ASN A 14 -2.06 -15.54 6.91
N LEU A 15 -1.08 -15.00 6.17
CA LEU A 15 0.04 -14.24 6.74
C LEU A 15 -0.43 -12.95 7.43
N ALA A 16 -1.39 -12.22 6.86
CA ALA A 16 -1.98 -11.03 7.47
C ALA A 16 -2.64 -11.35 8.81
N ARG A 17 -3.28 -12.52 8.89
CA ARG A 17 -3.98 -13.01 10.10
C ARG A 17 -3.03 -13.48 11.20
N THR A 18 -1.81 -13.92 10.87
CA THR A 18 -0.88 -14.44 11.90
C THR A 18 -0.28 -13.36 12.80
N LYS A 19 -0.56 -12.06 12.59
CA LYS A 19 -0.10 -10.87 13.36
C LYS A 19 1.41 -10.70 13.51
N ASP A 20 2.19 -11.74 13.27
CA ASP A 20 3.63 -11.73 13.24
C ASP A 20 4.11 -11.93 11.80
N LEU A 21 4.03 -10.85 11.01
CA LEU A 21 4.64 -10.79 9.69
C LEU A 21 6.18 -10.74 9.76
N GLY A 22 6.74 -10.79 10.98
CA GLY A 22 8.17 -10.81 11.27
C GLY A 22 8.95 -9.68 10.63
N GLN A 23 10.27 -9.77 10.69
CA GLN A 23 11.19 -8.92 9.92
C GLN A 23 11.67 -9.63 8.64
N SER A 24 10.93 -10.65 8.17
CA SER A 24 11.36 -11.48 7.04
C SER A 24 11.17 -10.77 5.71
N GLU A 25 12.22 -10.74 4.90
CA GLU A 25 12.18 -10.21 3.53
C GLU A 25 11.33 -11.05 2.58
N ILE A 26 11.09 -12.33 2.93
CA ILE A 26 10.27 -13.25 2.14
C ILE A 26 8.84 -12.72 2.01
N VAL A 27 8.28 -12.14 3.08
CA VAL A 27 6.93 -11.55 3.06
C VAL A 27 6.87 -10.38 2.09
N ARG A 28 7.90 -9.52 2.09
CA ARG A 28 7.98 -8.37 1.18
C ARG A 28 8.06 -8.83 -0.27
N GLN A 29 8.88 -9.84 -0.57
CA GLN A 29 8.98 -10.39 -1.92
C GLN A 29 7.64 -10.98 -2.40
N LYS A 30 6.96 -11.78 -1.55
CA LYS A 30 5.61 -12.28 -1.87
C LYS A 30 4.61 -11.17 -2.17
N CYS A 31 4.69 -10.05 -1.44
CA CYS A 31 3.85 -8.89 -1.72
C CYS A 31 4.19 -8.23 -3.06
N LYS A 32 5.48 -8.12 -3.42
CA LYS A 32 5.90 -7.59 -4.73
C LYS A 32 5.38 -8.46 -5.88
N ASP A 33 5.43 -9.78 -5.72
CA ASP A 33 4.88 -10.71 -6.70
C ASP A 33 3.35 -10.55 -6.82
N ALA A 34 2.64 -10.42 -5.69
CA ALA A 34 1.19 -10.17 -5.68
C ALA A 34 0.82 -8.86 -6.39
N ARG A 35 1.58 -7.79 -6.12
CA ARG A 35 1.42 -6.49 -6.77
C ARG A 35 1.51 -6.63 -8.29
N GLN A 36 2.50 -7.37 -8.80
CA GLN A 36 2.62 -7.60 -10.24
C GLN A 36 1.45 -8.40 -10.81
N HIS A 37 0.97 -9.43 -10.10
CA HIS A 37 -0.20 -10.20 -10.50
C HIS A 37 -1.46 -9.31 -10.57
N LEU A 38 -1.71 -8.53 -9.52
CA LEU A 38 -2.87 -7.63 -9.44
C LEU A 38 -2.81 -6.52 -10.49
N ALA A 39 -1.63 -5.98 -10.81
CA ALA A 39 -1.47 -5.01 -11.88
C ALA A 39 -1.90 -5.58 -13.25
N ARG A 40 -1.57 -6.84 -13.53
CA ARG A 40 -2.04 -7.53 -14.76
C ARG A 40 -3.55 -7.73 -14.75
N ALA A 41 -4.12 -8.11 -13.60
CA ALA A 41 -5.56 -8.28 -13.44
C ALA A 41 -6.31 -6.94 -13.66
N MET A 42 -5.79 -5.84 -13.12
CA MET A 42 -6.34 -4.50 -13.34
C MET A 42 -6.29 -4.10 -14.82
N GLN A 43 -5.17 -4.34 -15.50
CA GLN A 43 -5.07 -4.08 -16.95
C GLN A 43 -6.09 -4.88 -17.77
N ALA A 44 -6.35 -6.14 -17.40
CA ALA A 44 -7.37 -6.96 -18.08
C ALA A 44 -8.76 -6.36 -17.92
N VAL A 45 -9.08 -5.83 -16.73
CA VAL A 45 -10.34 -5.13 -16.46
C VAL A 45 -10.43 -3.85 -17.30
N LEU A 46 -9.36 -3.06 -17.43
CA LEU A 46 -9.39 -1.81 -18.20
C LEU A 46 -9.59 -2.00 -19.72
N LYS A 47 -9.22 -3.16 -20.28
CA LYS A 47 -9.26 -3.42 -21.74
C LYS A 47 -10.65 -3.70 -22.35
N ALA A 48 -11.75 -3.53 -21.60
CA ALA A 48 -13.11 -3.74 -22.09
C ALA A 48 -13.97 -2.45 -22.18
N PRO A 49 -13.48 -1.35 -22.79
CA PRO A 49 -14.19 -0.05 -22.77
C PRO A 49 -15.53 -0.09 -23.53
N GLU A 50 -15.66 -0.95 -24.55
CA GLU A 50 -16.89 -1.06 -25.36
C GLU A 50 -18.12 -1.48 -24.54
N ARG A 51 -17.93 -2.22 -23.44
CA ARG A 51 -19.03 -2.66 -22.58
C ARG A 51 -19.62 -1.56 -21.70
N ARG A 52 -18.95 -0.40 -21.63
CA ARG A 52 -19.24 0.66 -20.65
C ARG A 52 -19.88 1.91 -21.25
N GLN A 53 -19.98 2.00 -22.57
CA GLN A 53 -20.52 3.18 -23.26
C GLN A 53 -21.95 3.54 -22.85
N ASN A 54 -22.73 2.54 -22.40
CA ASN A 54 -24.14 2.72 -22.02
C ASN A 54 -24.36 2.69 -20.50
N TRP A 55 -23.30 2.82 -19.69
CA TRP A 55 -23.46 2.80 -18.25
C TRP A 55 -24.17 4.07 -17.73
N PRO A 56 -25.05 3.93 -16.72
CA PRO A 56 -25.56 5.08 -16.00
C PRO A 56 -24.42 5.93 -15.42
N PRO A 57 -24.54 7.27 -15.41
CA PRO A 57 -23.49 8.17 -14.91
C PRO A 57 -22.99 7.82 -13.50
N GLY A 58 -23.88 7.40 -12.60
CA GLY A 58 -23.51 7.00 -11.24
C GLY A 58 -22.58 5.77 -11.21
N ILE A 59 -22.86 4.74 -12.01
CA ILE A 59 -22.00 3.55 -12.10
C ILE A 59 -20.64 3.92 -12.68
N PHE A 60 -20.63 4.75 -13.72
CA PHE A 60 -19.39 5.24 -14.34
C PHE A 60 -18.53 6.01 -13.33
N HIS A 61 -19.13 6.93 -12.56
CA HIS A 61 -18.43 7.70 -11.53
C HIS A 61 -17.80 6.80 -10.46
N ILE A 62 -18.53 5.80 -9.97
CA ILE A 62 -18.00 4.87 -8.97
C ILE A 62 -16.88 4.03 -9.56
N TYR A 63 -17.04 3.52 -10.78
CA TYR A 63 -16.04 2.73 -11.46
C TYR A 63 -14.71 3.48 -11.65
N ASP A 64 -14.77 4.70 -12.18
CA ASP A 64 -13.60 5.57 -12.35
C ASP A 64 -12.96 5.89 -11.00
N GLY A 65 -13.77 6.15 -9.99
CA GLY A 65 -13.32 6.39 -8.63
C GLY A 65 -12.55 5.20 -8.03
N VAL A 66 -13.04 3.98 -8.25
CA VAL A 66 -12.34 2.76 -7.79
C VAL A 66 -11.06 2.56 -8.58
N ILE A 67 -11.01 2.88 -9.89
CA ILE A 67 -9.77 2.85 -10.67
C ILE A 67 -8.73 3.81 -10.10
N GLU A 68 -9.12 5.07 -9.87
CA GLU A 68 -8.24 6.11 -9.35
C GLU A 68 -7.66 5.67 -7.99
N THR A 69 -8.54 5.33 -7.05
CA THR A 69 -8.15 4.87 -5.71
C THR A 69 -7.25 3.62 -5.76
N SER A 70 -7.53 2.68 -6.66
CA SER A 70 -6.68 1.47 -6.83
C SER A 70 -5.30 1.83 -7.38
N THR A 71 -5.24 2.76 -8.33
CA THR A 71 -3.99 3.23 -8.95
C THR A 71 -3.12 3.92 -7.92
N ASP A 72 -3.72 4.76 -7.08
CA ASP A 72 -3.01 5.41 -5.98
C ASP A 72 -2.46 4.40 -4.98
N ALA A 73 -3.23 3.36 -4.64
CA ALA A 73 -2.75 2.30 -3.76
C ALA A 73 -1.53 1.55 -4.33
N PHE A 74 -1.46 1.33 -5.65
CA PHE A 74 -0.25 0.80 -6.30
C PHE A 74 0.95 1.74 -6.11
N ALA A 75 0.75 3.05 -6.32
CA ALA A 75 1.82 4.03 -6.14
C ALA A 75 2.31 4.06 -4.68
N ARG A 76 1.40 4.01 -3.70
CA ARG A 76 1.75 3.93 -2.27
C ARG A 76 2.53 2.67 -1.93
N PHE A 77 2.22 1.54 -2.57
CA PHE A 77 2.93 0.29 -2.35
C PHE A 77 4.40 0.38 -2.78
N ASP A 78 4.64 1.06 -3.90
CA ASP A 78 5.99 1.24 -4.45
C ASP A 78 6.84 2.14 -3.53
N MET A 79 6.22 3.14 -2.88
CA MET A 79 6.90 4.03 -1.91
C MET A 79 7.30 3.35 -0.58
N ILE A 80 6.80 2.16 -0.26
CA ILE A 80 7.09 1.49 1.03
C ILE A 80 8.58 1.23 1.22
N ASP A 81 9.31 0.91 0.14
CA ASP A 81 10.74 0.59 0.25
C ASP A 81 11.56 1.80 0.70
N GLU A 82 11.09 3.00 0.35
CA GLU A 82 11.70 4.30 0.66
C GLU A 82 11.43 4.77 2.09
N LEU A 83 10.41 4.21 2.76
CA LEU A 83 10.09 4.59 4.13
C LEU A 83 11.25 4.25 5.08
N ARG A 84 11.60 5.20 5.96
CA ARG A 84 12.53 4.95 7.08
C ARG A 84 11.79 4.22 8.19
N ALA A 85 11.55 2.93 7.97
CA ALA A 85 10.74 2.09 8.86
C ALA A 85 11.40 0.72 9.06
N THR A 86 11.04 0.05 10.16
CA THR A 86 11.45 -1.34 10.37
C THR A 86 10.87 -2.26 9.29
N GLN A 87 11.57 -3.35 8.97
CA GLN A 87 11.06 -4.33 8.00
C GLN A 87 9.68 -4.88 8.40
N LYS A 88 9.42 -5.02 9.71
CA LYS A 88 8.11 -5.43 10.22
C LYS A 88 7.01 -4.43 9.85
N GLN A 89 7.24 -3.13 10.05
CA GLN A 89 6.30 -2.09 9.65
C GLN A 89 6.09 -2.08 8.12
N LYS A 90 7.17 -2.19 7.34
CA LYS A 90 7.10 -2.31 5.87
C LYS A 90 6.27 -3.52 5.45
N ASN A 91 6.47 -4.68 6.06
CA ASN A 91 5.70 -5.89 5.80
C ASN A 91 4.21 -5.70 6.11
N HIS A 92 3.87 -5.09 7.25
CA HIS A 92 2.47 -4.79 7.59
C HIS A 92 1.80 -3.85 6.58
N LEU A 93 2.46 -2.76 6.19
CA LEU A 93 1.95 -1.84 5.18
C LEU A 93 1.79 -2.54 3.82
N SER A 94 2.78 -3.36 3.44
CA SER A 94 2.77 -4.12 2.18
C SER A 94 1.55 -5.01 2.09
N VAL A 95 1.33 -5.84 3.10
CA VAL A 95 0.19 -6.76 3.14
C VAL A 95 -1.14 -6.01 3.14
N THR A 96 -1.22 -4.91 3.89
CA THR A 96 -2.44 -4.07 3.96
C THR A 96 -2.79 -3.50 2.58
N LEU A 97 -1.80 -2.94 1.88
CA LEU A 97 -2.01 -2.39 0.53
C LEU A 97 -2.32 -3.49 -0.51
N ILE A 98 -1.70 -4.67 -0.42
CA ILE A 98 -2.06 -5.77 -1.33
C ILE A 98 -3.50 -6.20 -1.15
N MET A 99 -3.96 -6.35 0.09
CA MET A 99 -5.37 -6.67 0.36
C MET A 99 -6.31 -5.58 -0.16
N PHE A 100 -5.95 -4.32 0.04
CA PHE A 100 -6.71 -3.17 -0.47
C PHE A 100 -6.85 -3.23 -2.00
N ILE A 101 -5.73 -3.43 -2.70
CA ILE A 101 -5.68 -3.50 -4.16
C ILE A 101 -6.50 -4.69 -4.66
N GLU A 102 -6.36 -5.86 -4.03
CA GLU A 102 -7.13 -7.05 -4.41
C GLU A 102 -8.65 -6.80 -4.34
N VAL A 103 -9.12 -6.28 -3.21
CA VAL A 103 -10.53 -5.96 -2.98
C VAL A 103 -11.02 -4.96 -4.03
N SER A 104 -10.21 -3.95 -4.35
CA SER A 104 -10.57 -2.93 -5.34
C SER A 104 -10.63 -3.50 -6.76
N VAL A 105 -9.66 -4.35 -7.15
CA VAL A 105 -9.68 -5.05 -8.44
C VAL A 105 -10.88 -6.00 -8.56
N LEU A 106 -11.25 -6.68 -7.47
CA LEU A 106 -12.45 -7.52 -7.43
C LEU A 106 -13.72 -6.69 -7.58
N ALA A 107 -13.81 -5.55 -6.90
CA ALA A 107 -14.93 -4.63 -7.03
C ALA A 107 -15.09 -4.14 -8.46
N LEU A 108 -14.01 -3.76 -9.15
CA LEU A 108 -14.05 -3.38 -10.55
C LEU A 108 -14.62 -4.50 -11.44
N LYS A 109 -14.27 -5.78 -11.19
CA LYS A 109 -14.84 -6.92 -11.92
C LYS A 109 -16.33 -7.11 -11.64
N ILE A 110 -16.77 -6.87 -10.41
CA ILE A 110 -18.17 -6.98 -10.01
C ILE A 110 -18.99 -5.87 -10.65
N ILE A 111 -18.51 -4.62 -10.60
CA ILE A 111 -19.15 -3.48 -11.28
C ILE A 111 -19.22 -3.74 -12.79
N ASP A 112 -18.16 -4.31 -13.39
CA ASP A 112 -18.15 -4.66 -14.82
C ASP A 112 -19.15 -5.77 -15.19
N SER A 113 -19.60 -6.59 -14.22
CA SER A 113 -20.53 -7.71 -14.43
C SER A 113 -21.93 -7.50 -13.86
N SER A 114 -22.18 -6.44 -13.07
CA SER A 114 -23.48 -6.19 -12.46
C SER A 114 -23.74 -4.69 -12.24
N ALA A 115 -24.98 -4.26 -12.50
CA ALA A 115 -25.39 -2.85 -12.50
C ALA A 115 -26.17 -2.42 -11.24
N ILE A 116 -25.85 -2.95 -10.06
CA ILE A 116 -26.59 -2.66 -8.82
C ILE A 116 -25.97 -1.47 -8.08
N LEU A 117 -26.50 -0.28 -8.33
CA LEU A 117 -25.91 1.02 -7.97
C LEU A 117 -25.77 1.28 -6.45
N GLU A 118 -26.81 0.98 -5.65
CA GLU A 118 -26.86 1.31 -4.21
C GLU A 118 -25.78 0.60 -3.38
N LEU A 119 -25.30 -0.57 -3.81
CA LEU A 119 -24.25 -1.31 -3.09
C LEU A 119 -22.85 -0.75 -3.35
N TYR A 120 -22.65 0.02 -4.42
CA TYR A 120 -21.32 0.44 -4.83
C TYR A 120 -20.91 1.79 -4.23
N GLU A 121 -21.84 2.71 -3.95
CA GLU A 121 -21.51 4.02 -3.35
C GLU A 121 -20.96 3.87 -1.93
N GLU A 122 -21.67 3.16 -1.05
CA GLU A 122 -21.21 2.92 0.33
C GLU A 122 -19.88 2.15 0.36
N PHE A 123 -19.70 1.21 -0.58
CA PHE A 123 -18.46 0.47 -0.72
C PHE A 123 -17.30 1.36 -1.20
N TYR A 124 -17.53 2.23 -2.18
CA TYR A 124 -16.54 3.16 -2.68
C TYR A 124 -16.08 4.14 -1.60
N ASP A 125 -17.01 4.68 -0.80
CA ASP A 125 -16.67 5.53 0.33
C ASP A 125 -15.82 4.81 1.38
N LYS A 126 -16.10 3.52 1.63
CA LYS A 126 -15.26 2.68 2.51
C LYS A 126 -13.85 2.49 1.94
N LEU A 127 -13.71 2.26 0.63
CA LEU A 127 -12.40 2.15 -0.01
C LEU A 127 -11.59 3.44 0.13
N LYS A 128 -12.20 4.61 -0.14
CA LYS A 128 -11.54 5.91 0.03
C LYS A 128 -11.02 6.09 1.46
N ARG A 129 -11.89 5.87 2.45
CA ARG A 129 -11.51 6.01 3.88
C ARG A 129 -10.36 5.08 4.24
N LEU A 130 -10.42 3.84 3.79
CA LEU A 130 -9.37 2.85 4.08
C LEU A 130 -8.03 3.25 3.45
N LEU A 131 -8.02 3.79 2.22
CA LEU A 131 -6.78 4.30 1.62
C LEU A 131 -6.22 5.47 2.43
N THR A 132 -7.06 6.45 2.81
CA THR A 132 -6.64 7.57 3.67
C THR A 132 -6.07 7.10 5.00
N GLU A 133 -6.67 6.10 5.65
CA GLU A 133 -6.13 5.52 6.89
C GLU A 133 -4.75 4.90 6.70
N ILE A 134 -4.50 4.25 5.55
CA ILE A 134 -3.19 3.69 5.22
C ILE A 134 -2.17 4.82 5.00
N GLU A 135 -2.53 5.85 4.26
CA GLU A 135 -1.67 7.03 4.01
C GLU A 135 -1.29 7.74 5.32
N LEU A 136 -2.25 7.92 6.22
CA LEU A 136 -2.00 8.50 7.55
C LEU A 136 -1.01 7.65 8.36
N ARG A 137 -1.09 6.32 8.27
CA ARG A 137 -0.11 5.44 8.93
C ARG A 137 1.28 5.56 8.33
N MET A 138 1.39 5.66 7.00
CA MET A 138 2.68 5.89 6.34
C MET A 138 3.29 7.23 6.78
N ALA A 139 2.50 8.31 6.77
CA ALA A 139 2.93 9.62 7.20
C ALA A 139 3.38 9.65 8.67
N LYS A 140 2.64 8.97 9.55
CA LYS A 140 2.99 8.86 10.97
C LYS A 140 4.33 8.15 11.17
N ILE A 141 4.56 7.03 10.48
CA ILE A 141 5.84 6.30 10.55
C ILE A 141 7.00 7.19 10.09
N GLN A 142 6.81 7.96 9.03
CA GLN A 142 7.83 8.87 8.51
C GLN A 142 8.16 9.99 9.50
N ALA A 143 7.14 10.62 10.09
CA ALA A 143 7.32 11.67 11.10
C ALA A 143 8.01 11.15 12.38
N GLU A 144 7.68 9.93 12.82
CA GLU A 144 8.34 9.30 13.97
C GLU A 144 9.83 9.03 13.71
N ALA A 145 10.19 8.64 12.48
CA ALA A 145 11.59 8.43 12.09
C ALA A 145 12.39 9.74 12.09
N GLU A 146 11.82 10.82 11.58
CA GLU A 146 12.46 12.15 11.55
C GLU A 146 12.69 12.73 12.96
N GLN A 147 11.74 12.52 13.89
CA GLN A 147 11.90 12.94 15.28
C GLN A 147 13.04 12.22 16.00
N LEU A 148 13.24 10.93 15.72
CA LEU A 148 14.31 10.15 16.32
C LEU A 148 15.71 10.60 15.85
N GLU A 149 15.84 11.02 14.59
CA GLU A 149 17.10 11.56 14.06
C GLU A 149 17.44 12.91 14.71
N ASN A 150 16.48 13.84 14.76
CA ASN A 150 16.71 15.16 15.37
C ASN A 150 17.10 15.05 16.85
N ASN A 151 16.49 14.13 17.59
CA ASN A 151 16.84 13.89 19.00
C ASN A 151 18.20 13.18 19.18
N GLY A 152 18.65 12.41 18.18
CA GLY A 152 19.97 11.76 18.18
C GLY A 152 21.11 12.74 17.88
N GLU A 153 20.89 13.66 16.95
CA GLU A 153 21.84 14.73 16.61
C GLU A 153 22.07 15.70 17.80
N GLU A 154 21.01 16.04 18.55
CA GLU A 154 21.15 16.88 19.76
C GLU A 154 21.99 16.21 20.88
N MET A 155 21.99 14.88 20.99
CA MET A 155 22.80 14.16 21.98
C MET A 155 24.27 13.98 21.55
N GLU A 156 24.57 13.93 20.24
CA GLU A 156 25.95 13.86 19.75
C GLU A 156 26.66 15.21 19.89
N ASP A 157 25.97 16.33 19.66
CA ASP A 157 26.57 17.67 19.75
C ASP A 157 26.89 18.06 21.22
N GLN A 158 26.12 17.54 22.19
CA GLN A 158 26.39 17.73 23.63
C GLN A 158 27.59 16.92 24.15
N ASN A 159 28.08 15.91 23.40
CA ASN A 159 29.24 15.10 23.78
C ASN A 159 30.58 15.60 23.20
N ARG A 160 30.59 16.65 22.38
CA ARG A 160 31.82 17.36 22.01
C ARG A 160 32.25 18.30 23.13
N SER A 161 32.88 17.74 24.17
CA SER A 161 33.63 18.57 25.12
C SER A 161 34.80 19.25 24.40
N PRO A 162 35.06 20.55 24.64
CA PRO A 162 36.17 21.26 24.03
C PRO A 162 37.47 20.62 24.53
N THR A 163 38.24 20.03 23.63
CA THR A 163 39.58 19.54 23.95
C THR A 163 40.43 20.77 24.23
N ALA A 164 40.67 21.05 25.51
CA ALA A 164 41.59 22.09 25.93
C ALA A 164 43.00 21.68 25.50
N GLU A 165 43.52 22.32 24.46
CA GLU A 165 44.95 22.27 24.14
C GLU A 165 45.67 22.99 25.28
N MET A 166 46.33 22.20 26.12
CA MET A 166 47.22 22.67 27.18
C MET A 166 48.59 22.90 26.55
N GLU A 167 48.87 24.14 26.12
CA GLU A 167 50.22 24.56 25.76
C GLU A 167 51.12 24.48 27.01
N GLU A 168 52.13 23.61 26.94
CA GLU A 168 53.21 23.50 27.93
C GLU A 168 54.03 24.80 27.96
N CYS A 169 54.21 25.38 29.15
CA CYS A 169 55.21 26.41 29.42
C CYS A 169 56.60 25.80 29.64
#